data_AF-A0A8T3Z2T2-F1
#
_entry.id   AF-A0A8T3Z2T2-F1
#
_cell.length_a   1.000
_cell.length_b   1.000
_cell.length_c   1.000
_cell.angle_alpha   90.00
_cell.angle_beta   90.00
_cell.angle_gamma   90.00
#
_symmetry.space_group_name_H-M   'P 1'
#
loop_
_entity.id
_entity.type
_entity.pdbx_description
1 polymer ?
#
loop_
_entity_poly.entity_id
_entity_poly.type
_entity_poly.pdbx_seq_one_letter_code
_entity_poly.pdbx_strand_id
1 'polypeptide(L)'
;DLVETYQCDDAEIIIVAMGSVCGTIKDVIDTLRSEGEKVGLLKIRVFRPFPKDELKEILEKASKVAVIDKNISFGMGGVLYNNIRATTDANAYGFIAGLGGRDITPDYVKEIIDKTKNPTGEVEWIGLKKEEL
;
A
#
# COMPACT_ATOMS: atom_id res chain seq x y z
N ASP A 1 -12.48 3.60 15.34
CA ASP A 1 -12.03 2.53 14.41
C ASP A 1 -10.53 2.53 14.25
N LEU A 2 -9.93 1.34 14.19
CA LEU A 2 -8.48 1.17 14.05
C LEU A 2 -8.00 1.39 12.60
N VAL A 3 -8.90 1.23 11.64
CA VAL A 3 -8.67 1.40 10.20
C VAL A 3 -9.75 2.30 9.58
N GLU A 4 -9.48 2.78 8.36
CA GLU A 4 -10.40 3.54 7.51
C GLU A 4 -10.36 2.94 6.11
N THR A 5 -11.51 2.53 5.57
CA THR A 5 -11.63 2.01 4.20
C THR A 5 -11.99 3.13 3.22
N TYR A 6 -11.54 2.97 1.99
CA TYR A 6 -11.92 3.83 0.87
C TYR A 6 -12.02 2.97 -0.39
N GLN A 7 -13.23 2.81 -0.94
CA GLN A 7 -13.47 2.01 -2.14
C GLN A 7 -12.94 0.55 -2.02
N CYS A 8 -13.14 -0.12 -0.87
CA CYS A 8 -12.60 -1.47 -0.64
C CYS A 8 -13.57 -2.61 -0.98
N ASP A 9 -14.89 -2.38 -0.99
CA ASP A 9 -15.90 -3.45 -1.01
C ASP A 9 -15.83 -4.35 -2.25
N ASP A 10 -15.45 -3.79 -3.39
CA ASP A 10 -15.31 -4.48 -4.68
C ASP A 10 -13.87 -4.43 -5.23
N ALA A 11 -12.90 -3.98 -4.43
CA ALA A 11 -11.54 -3.73 -4.88
C ALA A 11 -10.81 -5.04 -5.24
N GLU A 12 -10.26 -5.10 -6.44
CA GLU A 12 -9.35 -6.16 -6.87
C GLU A 12 -7.93 -5.93 -6.32
N ILE A 13 -7.51 -4.66 -6.23
CA ILE A 13 -6.25 -4.24 -5.59
C ILE A 13 -6.57 -3.34 -4.41
N ILE A 14 -6.05 -3.65 -3.22
CA ILE A 14 -6.12 -2.77 -2.05
C ILE A 14 -4.74 -2.23 -1.72
N ILE A 15 -4.61 -0.91 -1.65
CA ILE A 15 -3.43 -0.23 -1.11
C ILE A 15 -3.57 -0.13 0.40
N VAL A 16 -2.54 -0.51 1.15
CA VAL A 16 -2.47 -0.32 2.61
C VAL A 16 -1.38 0.68 2.92
N ALA A 17 -1.74 1.75 3.61
CA ALA A 17 -0.82 2.84 3.92
C ALA A 17 -1.16 3.55 5.22
N MET A 18 -0.24 4.41 5.65
CA MET A 18 -0.35 5.22 6.86
C MET A 18 0.05 6.67 6.62
N GLY A 19 -0.61 7.59 7.33
CA GLY A 19 -0.22 9.00 7.36
C GLY A 19 -0.68 9.80 6.14
N SER A 20 0.07 10.85 5.81
CA SER A 20 -0.33 11.87 4.84
C SER A 20 -0.43 11.38 3.39
N VAL A 21 0.30 10.33 3.02
CA VAL A 21 0.26 9.74 1.67
C VAL A 21 -1.14 9.27 1.28
N CYS A 22 -1.98 8.93 2.26
CA CYS A 22 -3.35 8.51 2.02
C CYS A 22 -4.21 9.57 1.31
N GLY A 23 -3.87 10.86 1.38
CA GLY A 23 -4.53 11.90 0.58
C GLY A 23 -4.27 11.69 -0.91
N THR A 24 -2.98 11.69 -1.30
CA THR A 24 -2.55 11.45 -2.68
C THR A 24 -3.08 10.13 -3.24
N ILE A 25 -3.13 9.07 -2.41
CA ILE A 25 -3.65 7.77 -2.84
C ILE A 25 -5.14 7.85 -3.18
N LYS A 26 -5.95 8.60 -2.41
CA LYS A 26 -7.38 8.77 -2.71
C LYS A 26 -7.59 9.48 -4.04
N ASP A 27 -6.83 10.54 -4.32
CA ASP A 27 -6.91 11.28 -5.59
C ASP A 27 -6.61 10.38 -6.80
N VAL A 28 -5.61 9.50 -6.67
CA VAL A 28 -5.26 8.52 -7.70
C VAL A 28 -6.32 7.43 -7.82
N ILE A 29 -6.86 6.94 -6.71
CA ILE A 29 -7.95 5.96 -6.70
C ILE A 29 -9.17 6.52 -7.42
N ASP A 30 -9.57 7.77 -7.15
CA ASP A 30 -10.72 8.39 -7.81
C ASP A 30 -10.55 8.46 -9.33
N THR A 31 -9.34 8.80 -9.77
CA THR A 31 -8.99 8.81 -11.20
C THR A 31 -9.14 7.40 -11.79
N LEU A 32 -8.49 6.41 -11.19
CA LEU A 32 -8.50 5.03 -11.71
C LEU A 32 -9.89 4.37 -11.64
N ARG A 33 -10.67 4.67 -10.59
CA ARG A 33 -12.05 4.23 -10.46
C ARG A 33 -12.93 4.81 -11.58
N SER A 34 -12.70 6.06 -11.98
CA SER A 34 -13.38 6.65 -13.14
C SER A 34 -13.03 5.97 -14.48
N GLU A 35 -11.86 5.33 -14.54
CA GLU A 35 -11.37 4.54 -15.68
C GLU A 35 -11.80 3.07 -15.61
N GLY A 36 -12.56 2.67 -14.57
CA GLY A 36 -13.09 1.33 -14.38
C GLY A 36 -12.17 0.37 -13.62
N GLU A 37 -11.05 0.85 -13.09
CA GLU A 37 -10.13 0.04 -12.29
C GLU A 37 -10.61 -0.08 -10.84
N LYS A 38 -10.69 -1.31 -10.33
CA LYS A 38 -11.18 -1.58 -8.98
C LYS A 38 -10.07 -1.51 -7.93
N VAL A 39 -9.62 -0.30 -7.63
CA VAL A 39 -8.60 -0.05 -6.62
C VAL A 39 -9.20 0.56 -5.36
N GLY A 40 -8.81 0.06 -4.19
CA GLY A 40 -9.21 0.57 -2.88
C GLY A 40 -8.02 0.98 -2.02
N LEU A 41 -8.30 1.69 -0.92
CA LEU A 41 -7.32 2.04 0.11
C LEU A 41 -7.84 1.62 1.49
N LEU A 42 -7.01 0.85 2.21
CA LEU A 42 -7.16 0.61 3.63
C LEU A 42 -6.11 1.42 4.39
N LYS A 43 -6.54 2.49 5.04
CA LYS A 43 -5.68 3.35 5.85
C LYS A 43 -5.63 2.85 7.29
N ILE A 44 -4.44 2.59 7.80
CA ILE A 44 -4.26 2.26 9.22
C ILE A 44 -4.26 3.55 10.04
N ARG A 45 -5.22 3.70 10.95
CA ARG A 45 -5.33 4.85 11.86
C ARG A 45 -4.60 4.61 13.17
N VAL A 46 -4.66 3.38 13.67
CA VAL A 46 -4.02 2.94 14.92
C VAL A 46 -3.14 1.74 14.61
N PHE A 47 -1.82 1.92 14.73
CA PHE A 47 -0.87 0.82 14.52
C PHE A 47 -0.73 -0.08 15.75
N ARG A 48 -1.00 0.45 16.95
CA ARG A 48 -0.95 -0.30 18.21
C ARG A 48 -2.17 0.05 19.08
N PRO A 49 -3.00 -0.94 19.47
CA PRO A 49 -2.94 -2.34 19.05
C PRO A 49 -3.09 -2.49 17.52
N PHE A 50 -2.45 -3.52 16.95
CA PHE A 50 -2.45 -3.73 15.49
C PHE A 50 -3.78 -4.38 15.05
N PRO A 51 -4.47 -3.85 14.02
CA PRO A 51 -5.85 -4.23 13.65
C PRO A 51 -5.93 -5.53 12.85
N LYS A 52 -5.47 -6.63 13.43
CA LYS A 52 -5.35 -7.92 12.75
C LYS A 52 -6.69 -8.46 12.22
N ASP A 53 -7.79 -8.23 12.94
CA ASP A 53 -9.08 -8.85 12.63
C ASP A 53 -9.71 -8.11 11.43
N GLU A 54 -9.67 -6.78 11.44
CA GLU A 54 -10.11 -5.96 10.31
C GLU A 54 -9.24 -6.18 9.06
N LEU A 55 -7.93 -6.34 9.23
CA LEU A 55 -7.02 -6.63 8.13
C LEU A 55 -7.38 -7.94 7.43
N LYS A 56 -7.62 -9.03 8.17
CA LYS A 56 -8.03 -10.32 7.59
C LYS A 56 -9.34 -10.21 6.83
N GLU A 57 -10.35 -9.61 7.46
CA GLU A 57 -11.69 -9.49 6.88
C GLU A 57 -11.69 -8.74 5.55
N ILE A 58 -10.83 -7.72 5.40
CA ILE A 58 -10.80 -6.84 4.24
C ILE A 58 -9.79 -7.33 3.20
N LEU A 59 -8.56 -7.63 3.60
CA LEU A 59 -7.45 -7.85 2.67
C LEU A 59 -7.46 -9.23 2.01
N GLU A 60 -8.00 -10.25 2.67
CA GLU A 60 -8.04 -11.62 2.11
C GLU A 60 -9.09 -11.77 0.99
N LYS A 61 -9.97 -10.78 0.83
CA LYS A 61 -10.95 -10.72 -0.28
C LYS A 61 -10.35 -10.08 -1.54
N ALA A 62 -9.29 -9.30 -1.41
CA ALA A 62 -8.65 -8.63 -2.55
C ALA A 62 -7.79 -9.63 -3.33
N SER A 63 -7.68 -9.44 -4.64
CA SER A 63 -6.79 -10.28 -5.47
C SER A 63 -5.32 -10.01 -5.16
N LYS A 64 -4.97 -8.74 -4.90
CA LYS A 64 -3.62 -8.32 -4.52
C LYS A 64 -3.65 -7.15 -3.55
N VAL A 65 -2.59 -7.04 -2.75
CA VAL A 65 -2.42 -5.96 -1.79
C VAL A 65 -1.09 -5.25 -2.03
N ALA A 66 -1.13 -3.92 -2.09
CA ALA A 66 0.07 -3.08 -2.18
C ALA A 66 0.29 -2.40 -0.83
N VAL A 67 1.45 -2.57 -0.20
CA VAL A 67 1.74 -1.97 1.11
C VAL A 67 2.80 -0.89 0.96
N ILE A 68 2.45 0.35 1.30
CA ILE A 68 3.37 1.49 1.18
C ILE A 68 3.97 1.81 2.54
N ASP A 69 5.28 1.65 2.65
CA ASP A 69 6.06 1.95 3.86
C ASP A 69 6.97 3.16 3.64
N LYS A 70 6.84 4.16 4.51
CA LYS A 70 7.79 5.28 4.64
C LYS A 70 8.91 4.99 5.66
N ASN A 71 9.26 3.72 5.80
CA ASN A 71 10.26 3.20 6.71
C ASN A 71 10.89 1.94 6.09
N ILE A 72 11.98 1.45 6.66
CA ILE A 72 12.57 0.17 6.28
C ILE A 72 13.11 -0.55 7.51
N SER A 73 12.85 -1.85 7.57
CA SER A 73 13.56 -2.82 8.39
C SER A 73 14.60 -3.51 7.51
N PHE A 74 15.88 -3.31 7.80
CA PHE A 74 16.98 -3.83 6.98
C PHE A 74 16.89 -5.35 6.86
N GLY A 75 16.92 -5.85 5.62
CA GLY A 75 16.78 -7.28 5.30
C GLY A 75 15.35 -7.82 5.32
N MET A 76 14.34 -7.01 5.70
CA MET A 76 12.94 -7.46 5.78
C MET A 76 11.95 -6.57 5.02
N GLY A 77 12.37 -5.40 4.51
CA GLY A 77 11.46 -4.47 3.85
C GLY A 77 10.67 -3.60 4.83
N GLY A 78 9.44 -3.23 4.49
CA GLY A 78 8.64 -2.28 5.26
C GLY A 78 8.04 -2.87 6.54
N VAL A 79 7.95 -2.09 7.63
CA VAL A 79 7.38 -2.58 8.91
C VAL A 79 5.89 -2.91 8.77
N LEU A 80 5.11 -2.08 8.07
CA LEU A 80 3.69 -2.35 7.86
C LEU A 80 3.49 -3.59 7.00
N TYR A 81 4.25 -3.71 5.90
CA TYR A 81 4.27 -4.91 5.04
C TYR A 81 4.49 -6.19 5.85
N ASN A 82 5.52 -6.21 6.70
CA ASN A 82 5.83 -7.38 7.52
C ASN A 82 4.73 -7.73 8.52
N ASN A 83 4.08 -6.72 9.13
CA ASN A 83 2.97 -7.00 10.04
C ASN A 83 1.78 -7.59 9.29
N ILE A 84 1.45 -7.08 8.10
CA ILE A 84 0.37 -7.62 7.26
C ILE A 84 0.65 -9.07 6.85
N ARG A 85 1.88 -9.36 6.39
CA ARG A 85 2.32 -10.73 6.03
C ARG A 85 2.28 -11.69 7.22
N ALA A 86 2.57 -11.20 8.43
CA ALA A 86 2.54 -12.02 9.64
C ALA A 86 1.11 -12.27 10.16
N THR A 87 0.13 -11.42 9.80
CA THR A 87 -1.23 -11.51 10.34
C THR A 87 -2.29 -11.92 9.34
N THR A 88 -2.01 -11.94 8.04
CA THR A 88 -3.00 -12.25 6.98
C THR A 88 -2.39 -13.18 5.94
N ASP A 89 -3.24 -13.93 5.24
CA ASP A 89 -2.83 -14.74 4.08
C ASP A 89 -2.93 -13.97 2.75
N ALA A 90 -3.07 -12.64 2.81
CA ALA A 90 -3.23 -11.80 1.63
C ALA A 90 -1.99 -11.85 0.71
N ASN A 91 -2.24 -11.83 -0.60
CA ASN A 91 -1.20 -11.73 -1.61
C ASN A 91 -0.64 -10.30 -1.68
N ALA A 92 0.24 -9.98 -0.74
CA ALA A 92 0.75 -8.64 -0.50
C ALA A 92 2.15 -8.41 -1.07
N TYR A 93 2.39 -7.19 -1.57
CA TYR A 93 3.65 -6.70 -2.10
C TYR A 93 4.01 -5.38 -1.40
N GLY A 94 5.27 -5.24 -1.00
CA GLY A 94 5.78 -4.08 -0.26
C GLY A 94 6.44 -3.04 -1.15
N PHE A 95 6.24 -1.76 -0.84
CA PHE A 95 6.82 -0.64 -1.56
C PHE A 95 7.43 0.36 -0.58
N ILE A 96 8.74 0.58 -0.69
CA ILE A 96 9.46 1.57 0.10
C ILE A 96 9.47 2.88 -0.67
N ALA A 97 8.88 3.93 -0.08
CA ALA A 97 8.75 5.23 -0.73
C ALA A 97 8.85 6.39 0.27
N GLY A 98 9.22 7.58 -0.20
CA GLY A 98 9.15 8.81 0.58
C GLY A 98 10.09 8.88 1.81
N LEU A 99 11.15 8.07 1.84
CA LEU A 99 12.20 8.15 2.86
C LEU A 99 12.95 9.48 2.78
N GLY A 100 13.38 9.99 3.93
CA GLY A 100 14.11 11.27 4.01
C GLY A 100 13.25 12.50 3.67
N GLY A 101 11.92 12.39 3.78
CA GLY A 101 11.01 13.49 3.45
C GLY A 101 10.76 13.68 1.95
N ARG A 102 11.22 12.73 1.11
CA ARG A 102 10.89 12.73 -0.31
C ARG A 102 9.38 12.64 -0.51
N ASP A 103 8.90 13.30 -1.55
CA ASP A 103 7.50 13.32 -1.89
C ASP A 103 7.05 11.97 -2.50
N ILE A 104 5.79 11.61 -2.27
CA ILE A 104 5.14 10.47 -2.92
C ILE A 104 4.09 11.04 -3.85
N THR A 105 4.44 11.17 -5.12
CA THR A 105 3.61 11.82 -6.14
C THR A 105 2.49 10.88 -6.63
N PRO A 106 1.44 11.42 -7.27
CA PRO A 106 0.42 10.62 -7.94
C PRO A 106 1.00 9.59 -8.93
N ASP A 107 2.05 9.96 -9.67
CA ASP A 107 2.71 9.06 -10.62
C ASP A 107 3.39 7.88 -9.94
N TYR A 108 4.00 8.09 -8.77
CA TYR A 108 4.56 7.00 -7.97
C TYR A 108 3.48 6.06 -7.41
N VAL A 109 2.30 6.59 -7.06
CA VAL A 109 1.18 5.74 -6.65
C VAL A 109 0.68 4.91 -7.83
N LYS A 110 0.57 5.49 -9.04
CA LYS A 110 0.23 4.74 -10.27
C LYS A 110 1.27 3.66 -10.57
N GLU A 111 2.56 3.98 -10.46
CA GLU A 111 3.65 3.01 -10.63
C GLU A 111 3.53 1.84 -9.64
N ILE A 112 3.22 2.11 -8.37
CA ILE A 112 2.98 1.09 -7.35
C ILE A 112 1.82 0.16 -7.75
N ILE A 113 0.72 0.72 -8.24
CA ILE A 113 -0.45 -0.06 -8.68
C ILE A 113 -0.07 -0.94 -9.87
N ASP A 114 0.64 -0.41 -10.87
CA ASP A 114 1.06 -1.16 -12.05
C ASP A 114 2.06 -2.28 -11.71
N LYS A 115 3.00 -2.02 -10.81
CA LYS A 115 3.89 -3.05 -10.24
C LYS A 115 3.11 -4.09 -9.45
N THR A 116 2.05 -3.72 -8.76
CA THR A 116 1.18 -4.69 -8.08
C THR A 116 0.43 -5.58 -9.08
N LYS A 117 -0.03 -5.03 -10.22
CA LYS A 117 -0.60 -5.82 -11.31
C LYS A 117 0.39 -6.83 -11.87
N ASN A 118 1.66 -6.43 -12.04
CA ASN A 118 2.73 -7.25 -12.63
C ASN A 118 3.97 -7.29 -11.71
N PRO A 119 3.91 -8.03 -10.59
CA PRO A 119 4.95 -8.00 -9.57
C PRO A 119 6.24 -8.63 -10.06
N THR A 120 7.38 -7.96 -9.83
CA THR A 120 8.71 -8.47 -10.18
C THR A 120 9.52 -8.92 -8.96
N GLY A 121 9.03 -8.60 -7.75
CA GLY A 121 9.57 -9.04 -6.48
C GLY A 121 8.56 -8.82 -5.36
N GLU A 122 8.92 -9.22 -4.14
CA GLU A 122 8.06 -9.02 -2.96
C GLU A 122 8.13 -7.60 -2.40
N VAL A 123 9.31 -6.96 -2.47
CA VAL A 123 9.53 -5.61 -1.96
C VAL A 123 10.31 -4.79 -2.99
N GLU A 124 9.76 -3.65 -3.40
CA GLU A 124 10.37 -2.75 -4.38
C GLU A 124 10.54 -1.33 -3.84
N TRP A 125 11.50 -0.58 -4.40
CA TRP A 125 11.75 0.81 -4.06
C TRP A 125 11.19 1.74 -5.12
N ILE A 126 10.54 2.83 -4.70
CA ILE A 126 9.88 3.79 -5.58
C ILE A 126 10.53 5.17 -5.42
N GLY A 127 10.74 5.87 -6.54
CA GLY A 127 11.30 7.22 -6.56
C GLY A 127 12.78 7.31 -6.19
N LEU A 128 13.57 6.25 -6.43
CA LEU A 128 15.02 6.31 -6.34
C LEU A 128 15.60 7.05 -7.55
N LYS A 129 16.36 8.11 -7.29
CA LYS A 129 17.22 8.73 -8.32
C LYS A 129 18.44 7.86 -8.51
N LYS A 130 18.57 7.25 -9.69
CA LYS A 130 19.71 6.38 -10.02
C LYS A 130 21.04 7.14 -10.08
N GLU A 131 21.00 8.46 -10.22
CA GLU A 131 22.21 9.31 -10.22
C GLU A 131 22.83 9.50 -8.82
N GLU A 132 22.11 9.10 -7.75
CA GLU A 132 22.54 9.26 -6.35
C GLU A 132 22.91 7.90 -5.70
N LEU A 133 22.94 6.82 -6.49
CA LEU A 133 23.37 5.47 -6.09
C LEU A 133 24.80 5.19 -6.59
#